data_AF-A0A0V8QEJ0-F1
#
_entry.id   AF-A0A0V8QEJ0-F1
#
_cell.length_a   1.000
_cell.length_b   1.000
_cell.length_c   1.000
_cell.angle_alpha   90.00
_cell.angle_beta   90.00
_cell.angle_gamma   90.00
#
_symmetry.space_group_name_H-M   'P 1'
#
loop_
_entity.id
_entity.type
_entity.pdbx_description
1 polymer ?
#
loop_
_entity_poly.entity_id
_entity_poly.type
_entity_poly.pdbx_seq_one_letter_code
_entity_poly.pdbx_strand_id
1 'polypeptide(L)'
;MKKLIDSLKYGDRDTKIYLWSIIILTAATVIFGVAAVFMLSFFSGVVSVICAVIAALIVQNTSLKDKEFMEPSKVMPQGEAREAESEEKTERQEEEDKDKKEIVEEEISRVEHYTERQVVQIMHKHKVKRDNRKVMIDLCTSFRIRQSPAYFWAEAGKANFLVLEEEPRVIQIPLNKIKEISYERGISVQKNTDYMDFREGGFVAQIFEEVMPTYYMAMKNGKKGYFKNLYTITPDLKVTNTSARALFDILKLDFGIHDAITNSNRYSEYYKMAYRANVLWKDQVISTEEYRERIKEIFKALREMGMHGMEYNELAEQMVESKFITREYAEYYKNL
;
A
#
# COMPACT_ATOMS: atom_id res chain seq x y z
N MET A 1 27.44 -25.41 17.29
CA MET A 1 27.41 -26.40 16.18
C MET A 1 26.39 -27.52 16.36
N LYS A 2 26.32 -28.24 17.51
CA LYS A 2 25.31 -29.32 17.72
C LYS A 2 23.86 -28.87 17.45
N LYS A 3 23.45 -27.70 17.95
CA LYS A 3 22.13 -27.11 17.70
C LYS A 3 21.82 -26.81 16.22
N LEU A 4 22.81 -26.40 15.41
CA LEU A 4 22.61 -26.13 13.97
C LEU A 4 22.40 -27.43 13.19
N ILE A 5 23.13 -28.49 13.57
CA ILE A 5 23.04 -29.81 12.94
C ILE A 5 21.71 -30.50 13.33
N ASP A 6 21.29 -30.35 14.59
CA ASP A 6 20.01 -30.90 15.07
C ASP A 6 18.81 -30.17 14.44
N SER A 7 18.89 -28.84 14.26
CA SER A 7 17.88 -28.06 13.51
C SER A 7 17.86 -28.37 12.02
N LEU A 8 19.00 -28.74 11.42
CA LEU A 8 19.07 -29.16 10.02
C LEU A 8 18.43 -30.54 9.78
N LYS A 9 18.50 -31.45 10.77
CA LYS A 9 17.91 -32.80 10.67
C LYS A 9 16.43 -32.83 11.07
N TYR A 10 16.05 -32.17 12.17
CA TYR A 10 14.71 -32.29 12.77
C TYR A 10 13.84 -31.03 12.65
N GLY A 11 14.33 -29.96 12.02
CA GLY A 11 13.55 -28.74 11.80
C GLY A 11 12.46 -28.88 10.73
N ASP A 12 11.48 -27.97 10.81
CA ASP A 12 10.40 -27.80 9.83
C ASP A 12 10.92 -27.47 8.42
N ARG A 13 10.15 -27.77 7.37
CA ARG A 13 10.61 -27.74 5.97
C ARG A 13 11.12 -26.36 5.56
N ASP A 14 10.45 -25.30 6.01
CA ASP A 14 10.81 -23.93 5.70
C ASP A 14 12.09 -23.50 6.44
N THR A 15 12.30 -24.01 7.67
CA THR A 15 13.52 -23.77 8.45
C THR A 15 14.74 -24.46 7.83
N LYS A 16 14.54 -25.65 7.25
CA LYS A 16 15.60 -26.39 6.52
C LYS A 16 16.02 -25.68 5.25
N ILE A 17 15.07 -25.21 4.44
CA ILE A 17 15.35 -24.46 3.20
C ILE A 17 16.14 -23.18 3.52
N TYR A 18 15.78 -22.50 4.60
CA TYR A 18 16.46 -21.29 5.05
C TYR A 18 17.89 -21.54 5.56
N LEU A 19 18.12 -22.60 6.32
CA LEU A 19 19.48 -22.94 6.78
C LEU A 19 20.39 -23.35 5.61
N TRP A 20 19.85 -24.09 4.62
CA TRP A 20 20.59 -24.43 3.41
C TRP A 20 20.89 -23.22 2.54
N SER A 21 19.98 -22.23 2.45
CA SER A 21 20.21 -21.03 1.65
C SER A 21 21.38 -20.19 2.20
N ILE A 22 21.51 -20.09 3.53
CA ILE A 22 22.64 -19.38 4.18
C ILE A 22 23.97 -20.05 3.86
N ILE A 23 24.05 -21.39 3.95
CA ILE A 23 25.26 -22.16 3.67
C ILE A 23 25.66 -22.04 2.20
N ILE A 24 24.68 -22.11 1.29
CA ILE A 24 24.93 -21.98 -0.16
C ILE A 24 25.37 -20.56 -0.50
N LEU A 25 24.75 -19.53 0.08
CA LEU A 25 25.13 -18.14 -0.17
C LEU A 25 26.54 -17.83 0.32
N THR A 26 26.92 -18.33 1.50
CA THR A 26 28.27 -18.14 2.06
C THR A 26 29.33 -18.88 1.24
N ALA A 27 29.03 -20.09 0.77
CA ALA A 27 29.93 -20.80 -0.15
C ALA A 27 30.08 -20.06 -1.49
N ALA A 28 28.97 -19.54 -2.05
CA ALA A 28 28.98 -18.78 -3.29
C ALA A 28 29.81 -17.49 -3.16
N THR A 29 29.74 -16.78 -2.04
CA THR A 29 30.54 -15.55 -1.83
C THR A 29 32.04 -15.84 -1.87
N VAL A 30 32.48 -16.94 -1.26
CA VAL A 30 33.90 -17.33 -1.27
C VAL A 30 34.34 -17.75 -2.68
N ILE A 31 33.52 -18.53 -3.40
CA ILE A 31 33.85 -19.00 -4.75
C ILE A 31 33.94 -17.83 -5.74
N PHE A 32 32.95 -16.93 -5.74
CA PHE A 32 32.94 -15.78 -6.64
C PHE A 32 33.98 -14.73 -6.25
N GLY A 33 34.26 -14.55 -4.96
CA GLY A 33 35.33 -13.68 -4.48
C GLY A 33 36.72 -14.15 -4.94
N VAL A 34 37.01 -15.46 -4.87
CA VAL A 34 38.28 -16.03 -5.36
C VAL A 34 38.35 -15.95 -6.90
N ALA A 35 37.25 -16.23 -7.60
CA ALA A 35 37.20 -16.12 -9.06
C ALA A 35 37.44 -14.68 -9.55
N ALA A 36 36.96 -13.66 -8.83
CA ALA A 36 37.17 -12.26 -9.17
C ALA A 36 38.64 -11.84 -9.11
N VAL A 37 39.39 -12.37 -8.15
CA VAL A 37 40.83 -12.07 -7.98
C VAL A 37 41.68 -12.75 -9.06
N PHE A 38 41.35 -13.99 -9.44
CA PHE A 38 42.13 -14.75 -10.43
C PHE A 38 41.76 -14.46 -11.89
N MET A 39 40.50 -14.15 -12.18
CA MET A 39 40.02 -13.93 -13.56
C MET A 39 39.98 -12.44 -13.96
N LEU A 40 40.31 -11.52 -13.04
CA LEU A 40 40.24 -10.05 -13.24
C LEU A 40 38.87 -9.57 -13.80
N SER A 41 37.79 -10.28 -13.49
CA SER A 41 36.46 -9.97 -14.01
C SER A 41 35.67 -9.13 -13.01
N PHE A 42 35.49 -7.86 -13.35
CA PHE A 42 34.75 -6.87 -12.57
C PHE A 42 33.35 -7.35 -12.15
N PHE A 43 32.64 -8.04 -13.05
CA PHE A 43 31.29 -8.54 -12.80
C PHE A 43 31.22 -9.58 -11.67
N SER A 44 32.23 -10.46 -11.57
CA SER A 44 32.27 -11.46 -10.49
C SER A 44 32.54 -10.83 -9.12
N GLY A 45 33.29 -9.74 -9.08
CA GLY A 45 33.50 -8.94 -7.86
C GLY A 45 32.20 -8.27 -7.39
N VAL A 46 31.44 -7.67 -8.30
CA VAL A 46 30.15 -7.03 -7.99
C VAL A 46 29.15 -8.05 -7.43
N VAL A 47 29.05 -9.24 -8.04
CA VAL A 47 28.16 -10.31 -7.56
C VAL A 47 28.56 -10.78 -6.16
N SER A 48 29.87 -10.92 -5.87
CA SER A 48 30.35 -11.29 -4.54
C SER A 48 29.96 -10.25 -3.48
N VAL A 49 30.06 -8.95 -3.78
CA VAL A 49 29.69 -7.88 -2.84
C VAL A 49 28.19 -7.89 -2.56
N ILE A 50 27.36 -8.06 -3.60
CA ILE A 50 25.90 -8.15 -3.44
C ILE A 50 25.51 -9.34 -2.54
N CYS A 51 26.11 -10.52 -2.79
CA CYS A 51 25.85 -11.69 -1.95
C CYS A 51 26.32 -11.49 -0.49
N ALA A 52 27.45 -10.81 -0.27
CA ALA A 52 27.93 -10.50 1.08
C ALA A 52 27.00 -9.53 1.83
N VAL A 53 26.45 -8.53 1.14
CA VAL A 53 25.48 -7.59 1.71
C VAL A 53 24.19 -8.31 2.09
N ILE A 54 23.66 -9.16 1.21
CA ILE A 54 22.45 -9.95 1.49
C ILE A 54 22.67 -10.88 2.69
N ALA A 55 23.82 -11.55 2.77
CA ALA A 55 24.17 -12.39 3.91
C ALA A 55 24.29 -11.59 5.21
N ALA A 56 24.89 -10.40 5.18
CA ALA A 56 25.00 -9.52 6.35
C ALA A 56 23.64 -9.01 6.84
N LEU A 57 22.73 -8.66 5.92
CA LEU A 57 21.36 -8.25 6.24
C LEU A 57 20.57 -9.38 6.92
N ILE A 58 20.75 -10.62 6.45
CA ILE A 58 20.14 -11.81 7.05
C ILE A 58 20.69 -12.05 8.48
N VAL A 59 22.00 -11.87 8.69
CA VAL A 59 22.64 -12.03 10.01
C VAL A 59 22.24 -10.91 10.98
N GLN A 60 22.12 -9.66 10.53
CA GLN A 60 21.67 -8.57 11.39
C GLN A 60 20.19 -8.71 11.80
N ASN A 61 19.34 -9.18 10.89
CA ASN A 61 17.92 -9.39 11.16
C ASN A 61 17.68 -10.54 12.17
N THR A 62 18.64 -11.46 12.32
CA THR A 62 18.58 -12.52 13.34
C THR A 62 19.24 -12.11 14.67
N SER A 63 20.25 -11.23 14.66
CA SER A 63 20.88 -10.71 15.88
C SER A 63 20.00 -9.73 16.68
N LEU A 64 18.94 -9.19 16.09
CA LEU A 64 18.01 -8.25 16.75
C LEU A 64 16.92 -8.94 17.59
N LYS A 65 16.84 -10.27 17.58
CA LYS A 65 15.86 -11.02 18.39
C LYS A 65 16.32 -11.46 19.79
N ASP A 66 17.58 -11.21 20.16
CA ASP A 66 18.18 -11.77 21.39
C ASP A 66 18.65 -10.74 22.44
N LYS A 67 18.23 -9.47 22.39
CA LYS A 67 18.59 -8.51 23.47
C LYS A 67 17.45 -7.57 23.87
N GLU A 68 16.65 -8.00 24.82
CA GLU A 68 16.11 -7.13 25.86
C GLU A 68 16.89 -7.38 27.17
N PHE A 69 17.50 -6.35 27.75
CA PHE A 69 17.29 -5.96 29.15
C PHE A 69 18.16 -4.76 29.59
N MET A 70 17.50 -3.86 30.34
CA MET A 70 17.98 -2.81 31.26
C MET A 70 17.90 -1.33 30.82
N GLU A 71 16.85 -0.68 31.36
CA GLU A 71 16.68 0.76 31.66
C GLU A 71 17.68 1.29 32.72
N PRO A 72 17.63 2.57 33.21
CA PRO A 72 17.12 3.85 32.66
C PRO A 72 18.13 5.04 32.82
N SER A 73 17.91 6.19 32.16
CA SER A 73 17.94 7.55 32.80
C SER A 73 18.01 8.77 31.84
N LYS A 74 17.18 9.78 32.20
CA LYS A 74 17.34 11.26 32.13
C LYS A 74 17.11 12.08 30.82
N VAL A 75 15.90 12.65 30.74
CA VAL A 75 15.50 14.09 30.62
C VAL A 75 16.26 15.06 29.66
N MET A 76 15.54 15.43 28.58
CA MET A 76 15.40 16.73 27.83
C MET A 76 16.59 17.33 27.01
N PRO A 77 16.33 18.28 26.09
CA PRO A 77 15.36 18.31 24.97
C PRO A 77 16.05 18.73 23.65
N GLN A 78 15.64 18.23 22.47
CA GLN A 78 15.99 18.91 21.20
C GLN A 78 15.08 18.47 20.05
N GLY A 79 14.27 19.43 19.59
CA GLY A 79 13.72 19.44 18.25
C GLY A 79 14.83 19.69 17.22
N GLU A 80 14.47 19.59 15.94
CA GLU A 80 15.27 19.87 14.74
C GLU A 80 16.08 18.72 14.11
N ALA A 81 16.14 17.51 14.69
CA ALA A 81 16.83 16.37 14.05
C ALA A 81 15.92 15.34 13.34
N ARG A 82 14.60 15.55 13.31
CA ARG A 82 13.62 14.56 12.77
C ARG A 82 13.02 14.89 11.41
N GLU A 83 13.27 16.08 10.86
CA GLU A 83 12.74 16.45 9.53
C GLU A 83 13.62 15.91 8.40
N ALA A 84 14.95 15.85 8.59
CA ALA A 84 15.91 15.40 7.57
C ALA A 84 15.78 13.90 7.18
N GLU A 85 15.51 12.99 8.12
CA GLU A 85 15.33 11.55 7.80
C GLU A 85 13.99 11.24 7.10
N SER A 86 13.00 12.14 7.21
CA SER A 86 11.71 12.00 6.52
C SER A 86 11.76 12.53 5.08
N GLU A 87 12.58 13.54 4.84
CA GLU A 87 12.83 14.12 3.52
C GLU A 87 13.65 13.18 2.63
N GLU A 88 14.70 12.54 3.19
CA GLU A 88 15.57 11.64 2.40
C GLU A 88 14.89 10.34 1.95
N LYS A 89 13.89 9.84 2.71
CA LYS A 89 13.06 8.70 2.27
C LYS A 89 12.04 9.08 1.20
N THR A 90 11.57 10.33 1.20
CA THR A 90 10.60 10.82 0.23
C THR A 90 11.28 11.10 -1.11
N GLU A 91 12.51 11.62 -1.11
CA GLU A 91 13.30 11.87 -2.32
C GLU A 91 13.74 10.59 -3.02
N ARG A 92 14.19 9.56 -2.28
CA ARG A 92 14.54 8.25 -2.88
C ARG A 92 13.34 7.50 -3.47
N GLN A 93 12.14 7.67 -2.88
CA GLN A 93 10.91 7.16 -3.48
C GLN A 93 10.50 7.94 -4.73
N GLU A 94 10.73 9.25 -4.78
CA GLU A 94 10.43 10.08 -5.95
C GLU A 94 11.40 9.81 -7.14
N GLU A 95 12.64 9.39 -6.87
CA GLU A 95 13.59 8.93 -7.89
C GLU A 95 13.26 7.51 -8.41
N GLU A 96 12.97 6.54 -7.53
CA GLU A 96 12.53 5.20 -7.95
C GLU A 96 11.18 5.21 -8.72
N ASP A 97 10.27 6.14 -8.37
CA ASP A 97 9.01 6.33 -9.11
C ASP A 97 9.23 7.03 -10.47
N LYS A 98 10.30 7.81 -10.65
CA LYS A 98 10.65 8.41 -11.95
C LYS A 98 11.22 7.37 -12.89
N ASP A 99 12.15 6.55 -12.44
CA ASP A 99 12.75 5.48 -13.25
C ASP A 99 11.70 4.44 -13.68
N LYS A 100 10.72 4.12 -12.81
CA LYS A 100 9.59 3.24 -13.17
C LYS A 100 8.58 3.91 -14.10
N LYS A 101 8.46 5.25 -14.09
CA LYS A 101 7.61 6.00 -15.02
C LYS A 101 8.23 6.08 -16.40
N GLU A 102 9.55 6.30 -16.51
CA GLU A 102 10.27 6.34 -17.79
C GLU A 102 10.18 5.01 -18.56
N ILE A 103 10.25 3.86 -17.87
CA ILE A 103 10.13 2.54 -18.52
C ILE A 103 8.71 2.26 -19.06
N VAL A 104 7.68 2.97 -18.58
CA VAL A 104 6.27 2.76 -18.98
C VAL A 104 5.79 3.81 -20.00
N GLU A 105 6.56 4.87 -20.25
CA GLU A 105 6.19 5.91 -21.21
C GLU A 105 6.22 5.46 -22.69
N GLU A 106 6.88 4.35 -23.03
CA GLU A 106 6.99 3.87 -24.41
C GLU A 106 5.79 3.02 -24.92
N GLU A 107 4.88 2.54 -24.05
CA GLU A 107 3.67 1.79 -24.45
C GLU A 107 2.41 2.48 -23.89
N ILE A 108 2.07 3.67 -24.43
CA ILE A 108 0.82 4.37 -24.07
C ILE A 108 -0.35 3.73 -24.81
N SER A 109 -1.12 2.90 -24.09
CA SER A 109 -2.43 2.40 -24.50
C SER A 109 -3.34 3.59 -24.85
N ARG A 110 -3.72 3.71 -26.12
CA ARG A 110 -4.79 4.62 -26.54
C ARG A 110 -6.10 3.91 -26.25
N VAL A 111 -6.89 4.45 -25.31
CA VAL A 111 -8.28 4.01 -25.15
C VAL A 111 -9.04 4.46 -26.41
N GLU A 112 -9.01 3.62 -27.45
CA GLU A 112 -9.85 3.83 -28.62
C GLU A 112 -11.30 3.98 -28.15
N HIS A 113 -12.02 4.94 -28.73
CA HIS A 113 -13.32 5.35 -28.25
C HIS A 113 -14.36 4.25 -28.49
N TYR A 114 -14.43 3.27 -27.59
CA TYR A 114 -15.41 2.20 -27.65
C TYR A 114 -16.82 2.77 -27.61
N THR A 115 -17.64 2.37 -28.57
CA THR A 115 -19.09 2.59 -28.52
C THR A 115 -19.72 1.68 -27.47
N GLU A 116 -20.93 2.04 -27.00
CA GLU A 116 -21.72 1.22 -26.08
C GLU A 116 -21.84 -0.24 -26.55
N ARG A 117 -22.14 -0.44 -27.84
CA ARG A 117 -22.28 -1.78 -28.42
C ARG A 117 -20.99 -2.59 -28.33
N GLN A 118 -19.84 -1.96 -28.57
CA GLN A 118 -18.54 -2.63 -28.47
C GLN A 118 -18.24 -3.01 -27.02
N VAL A 119 -18.46 -2.12 -26.05
CA VAL A 119 -18.26 -2.42 -24.62
C VAL A 119 -19.12 -3.62 -24.20
N VAL A 120 -20.41 -3.64 -24.58
CA VAL A 120 -21.31 -4.76 -24.28
C VAL A 120 -20.83 -6.07 -24.93
N GLN A 121 -20.37 -6.03 -26.19
CA GLN A 121 -19.82 -7.20 -26.88
C GLN A 121 -18.55 -7.72 -26.20
N ILE A 122 -17.65 -6.82 -25.77
CA ILE A 122 -16.43 -7.18 -25.04
C ILE A 122 -16.81 -7.84 -23.70
N MET A 123 -17.71 -7.23 -22.92
CA MET A 123 -18.17 -7.79 -21.65
C MET A 123 -18.76 -9.21 -21.84
N HIS A 124 -19.56 -9.42 -22.89
CA HIS A 124 -20.11 -10.74 -23.20
C HIS A 124 -19.02 -11.74 -23.62
N LYS A 125 -18.11 -11.33 -24.53
CA LYS A 125 -16.97 -12.15 -24.98
C LYS A 125 -16.11 -12.64 -23.81
N HIS A 126 -15.85 -11.75 -22.85
CA HIS A 126 -15.03 -12.03 -21.67
C HIS A 126 -15.81 -12.56 -20.47
N LYS A 127 -17.12 -12.83 -20.64
CA LYS A 127 -18.01 -13.41 -19.61
C LYS A 127 -18.00 -12.62 -18.29
N VAL A 128 -17.98 -11.29 -18.38
CA VAL A 128 -18.03 -10.39 -17.23
C VAL A 128 -19.31 -10.64 -16.43
N LYS A 129 -19.20 -10.70 -15.11
CA LYS A 129 -20.34 -10.97 -14.23
C LYS A 129 -21.24 -9.77 -14.05
N ARG A 130 -22.52 -10.00 -13.74
CA ARG A 130 -23.52 -8.93 -13.58
C ARG A 130 -23.24 -8.01 -12.40
N ASP A 131 -22.65 -8.55 -11.35
CA ASP A 131 -22.27 -7.85 -10.11
C ASP A 131 -20.89 -7.18 -10.18
N ASN A 132 -20.33 -7.05 -11.39
CA ASN A 132 -19.10 -6.29 -11.59
C ASN A 132 -19.22 -4.85 -11.07
N ARG A 133 -18.06 -4.25 -10.82
CA ARG A 133 -17.90 -2.85 -10.45
C ARG A 133 -16.97 -2.18 -11.43
N LYS A 134 -17.21 -0.91 -11.74
CA LYS A 134 -16.24 -0.09 -12.47
C LYS A 134 -15.11 0.29 -11.52
N VAL A 135 -13.89 0.28 -12.03
CA VAL A 135 -12.70 0.78 -11.35
C VAL A 135 -11.79 1.46 -12.36
N MET A 136 -10.92 2.34 -11.88
CA MET A 136 -9.87 2.97 -12.66
C MET A 136 -8.52 2.50 -12.13
N ILE A 137 -7.78 1.78 -12.97
CA ILE A 137 -6.43 1.34 -12.66
C ILE A 137 -5.49 2.51 -12.98
N ASP A 138 -4.80 3.00 -11.96
CA ASP A 138 -3.82 4.08 -12.13
C ASP A 138 -2.53 3.54 -12.75
N LEU A 139 -2.02 2.45 -12.17
CA LEU A 139 -0.80 1.79 -12.60
C LEU A 139 -0.83 0.31 -12.22
N CYS A 140 -0.36 -0.55 -13.11
CA CYS A 140 0.04 -1.91 -12.77
C CYS A 140 1.27 -2.32 -13.56
N THR A 141 2.43 -2.38 -12.90
CA THR A 141 3.71 -2.63 -13.59
C THR A 141 3.81 -4.06 -14.11
N SER A 142 3.36 -5.08 -13.36
CA SER A 142 3.44 -6.47 -13.83
C SER A 142 2.63 -6.74 -15.09
N PHE A 143 1.56 -5.98 -15.31
CA PHE A 143 0.70 -6.12 -16.49
C PHE A 143 0.89 -4.99 -17.51
N ARG A 144 1.80 -4.03 -17.25
CA ARG A 144 2.01 -2.83 -18.08
C ARG A 144 0.73 -2.05 -18.35
N ILE A 145 -0.04 -1.81 -17.30
CA ILE A 145 -1.28 -1.02 -17.38
C ILE A 145 -1.00 0.36 -16.80
N ARG A 146 -1.48 1.40 -17.48
CA ARG A 146 -1.40 2.78 -17.01
C ARG A 146 -2.72 3.48 -17.31
N GLN A 147 -3.34 4.02 -16.28
CA GLN A 147 -4.51 4.91 -16.37
C GLN A 147 -5.63 4.33 -17.24
N SER A 148 -6.03 3.09 -16.95
CA SER A 148 -6.98 2.34 -17.78
C SER A 148 -8.27 2.03 -17.03
N PRO A 149 -9.45 2.17 -17.68
CA PRO A 149 -10.71 1.81 -17.07
C PRO A 149 -10.86 0.29 -17.06
N ALA A 150 -11.48 -0.26 -16.01
CA ALA A 150 -11.71 -1.68 -15.92
C ALA A 150 -13.01 -2.06 -15.23
N TYR A 151 -13.60 -3.18 -15.65
CA TYR A 151 -14.65 -3.86 -14.90
C TYR A 151 -14.03 -4.91 -13.98
N PHE A 152 -14.37 -4.86 -12.70
CA PHE A 152 -13.80 -5.66 -11.64
C PHE A 152 -14.85 -6.59 -11.01
N TRP A 153 -14.51 -7.87 -10.84
CA TRP A 153 -15.34 -8.85 -10.12
C TRP A 153 -14.48 -9.96 -9.51
N ALA A 154 -14.99 -10.63 -8.48
CA ALA A 154 -14.37 -11.84 -7.94
C ALA A 154 -15.11 -13.09 -8.44
N GLU A 155 -14.35 -14.10 -8.87
CA GLU A 155 -14.89 -15.40 -9.25
C GLU A 155 -13.84 -16.49 -9.06
N ALA A 156 -14.25 -17.66 -8.56
CA ALA A 156 -13.42 -18.87 -8.48
C ALA A 156 -12.06 -18.63 -7.80
N GLY A 157 -12.04 -17.87 -6.70
CA GLY A 157 -10.80 -17.58 -5.96
C GLY A 157 -9.87 -16.58 -6.64
N LYS A 158 -10.34 -15.84 -7.64
CA LYS A 158 -9.59 -14.82 -8.37
C LYS A 158 -10.33 -13.48 -8.40
N ALA A 159 -9.59 -12.40 -8.26
CA ALA A 159 -9.98 -11.05 -8.67
C ALA A 159 -9.72 -10.92 -10.17
N ASN A 160 -10.75 -10.58 -10.93
CA ASN A 160 -10.69 -10.42 -12.38
C ASN A 160 -10.90 -8.95 -12.73
N PHE A 161 -10.07 -8.40 -13.61
CA PHE A 161 -10.24 -7.07 -14.16
C PHE A 161 -10.27 -7.16 -15.68
N LEU A 162 -11.40 -6.84 -16.30
CA LEU A 162 -11.48 -6.59 -17.73
C LEU A 162 -11.00 -5.16 -17.96
N VAL A 163 -9.78 -5.01 -18.49
CA VAL A 163 -9.16 -3.72 -18.77
C VAL A 163 -9.54 -3.29 -20.18
N LEU A 164 -10.02 -2.06 -20.32
CA LEU A 164 -10.38 -1.46 -21.60
C LEU A 164 -9.22 -0.58 -22.10
N GLU A 165 -8.24 -1.24 -22.69
CA GLU A 165 -7.13 -0.63 -23.44
C GLU A 165 -7.36 -0.80 -24.95
N GLU A 166 -6.37 -0.54 -25.80
CA GLU A 166 -6.47 -0.76 -27.26
C GLU A 166 -6.90 -2.20 -27.60
N GLU A 167 -6.34 -3.20 -26.89
CA GLU A 167 -6.79 -4.58 -26.94
C GLU A 167 -7.36 -5.04 -25.59
N PRO A 168 -8.70 -5.19 -25.45
CA PRO A 168 -9.29 -5.57 -24.18
C PRO A 168 -8.86 -6.95 -23.72
N ARG A 169 -8.40 -7.03 -22.48
CA ARG A 169 -7.99 -8.29 -21.85
C ARG A 169 -8.43 -8.38 -20.40
N VAL A 170 -8.50 -9.62 -19.91
CA VAL A 170 -8.78 -9.90 -18.51
C VAL A 170 -7.48 -10.23 -17.80
N ILE A 171 -7.12 -9.43 -16.81
CA ILE A 171 -6.07 -9.79 -15.85
C ILE A 171 -6.70 -10.52 -14.66
N GLN A 172 -5.97 -11.49 -14.11
CA GLN A 172 -6.44 -12.32 -13.00
C GLN A 172 -5.42 -12.34 -11.88
N ILE A 173 -5.87 -11.99 -10.68
CA ILE A 173 -5.06 -12.01 -9.47
C ILE A 173 -5.68 -13.03 -8.51
N PRO A 174 -4.95 -14.09 -8.11
CA PRO A 174 -5.43 -15.01 -7.09
C PRO A 174 -5.75 -14.27 -5.77
N LEU A 175 -6.95 -14.48 -5.22
CA LEU A 175 -7.40 -13.79 -4.00
C LEU A 175 -6.49 -14.09 -2.80
N ASN A 176 -5.91 -15.29 -2.74
CA ASN A 176 -4.96 -15.67 -1.69
C ASN A 176 -3.65 -14.87 -1.69
N LYS A 177 -3.34 -14.15 -2.78
CA LYS A 177 -2.19 -13.24 -2.85
C LYS A 177 -2.54 -11.82 -2.38
N ILE A 178 -3.82 -11.52 -2.25
CA ILE A 178 -4.32 -10.21 -1.81
C ILE A 178 -4.58 -10.30 -0.31
N LYS A 179 -3.75 -9.64 0.49
CA LYS A 179 -3.80 -9.74 1.95
C LYS A 179 -4.62 -8.63 2.60
N GLU A 180 -4.50 -7.43 2.07
CA GLU A 180 -5.15 -6.22 2.57
C GLU A 180 -5.34 -5.25 1.40
N ILE A 181 -6.17 -4.23 1.60
CA ILE A 181 -6.23 -3.07 0.71
C ILE A 181 -5.38 -1.97 1.36
N SER A 182 -4.30 -1.55 0.70
CA SER A 182 -3.34 -0.57 1.21
C SER A 182 -3.55 0.83 0.63
N TYR A 183 -3.05 1.84 1.33
CA TYR A 183 -3.23 3.26 0.98
C TYR A 183 -1.93 3.95 0.57
N GLU A 184 -1.97 4.69 -0.53
CA GLU A 184 -0.88 5.57 -0.97
C GLU A 184 -1.38 7.02 -1.06
N ARG A 185 -0.90 7.86 -0.15
CA ARG A 185 -1.32 9.25 -0.04
C ARG A 185 -0.38 10.20 -0.79
N GLY A 186 -0.97 11.21 -1.43
CA GLY A 186 -0.20 12.38 -1.86
C GLY A 186 0.69 12.13 -3.06
N ILE A 187 0.20 11.34 -4.01
CA ILE A 187 0.87 11.10 -5.29
C ILE A 187 0.81 12.39 -6.10
N SER A 188 1.98 12.97 -6.39
CA SER A 188 2.10 14.20 -7.16
C SER A 188 1.65 14.00 -8.61
N VAL A 189 0.83 14.93 -9.10
CA VAL A 189 0.30 14.87 -10.47
C VAL A 189 0.51 16.18 -11.21
N GLN A 190 0.84 16.05 -12.49
CA GLN A 190 0.72 17.14 -13.44
C GLN A 190 -0.71 17.12 -13.98
N LYS A 191 -1.53 18.07 -13.51
CA LYS A 191 -2.95 18.09 -13.86
C LYS A 191 -3.18 18.04 -15.36
N ASN A 192 -2.31 18.56 -16.23
CA ASN A 192 -2.60 18.60 -17.67
C ASN A 192 -2.32 17.28 -18.41
N THR A 193 -1.55 16.38 -17.82
CA THR A 193 -1.12 15.12 -18.44
C THR A 193 -1.71 13.89 -17.78
N ASP A 194 -2.29 14.02 -16.59
CA ASP A 194 -2.97 12.91 -15.91
C ASP A 194 -4.34 12.63 -16.57
N TYR A 195 -4.54 11.37 -16.97
CA TYR A 195 -5.74 10.84 -17.62
C TYR A 195 -6.17 11.66 -18.86
N MET A 196 -5.22 11.97 -19.76
CA MET A 196 -5.50 12.77 -20.96
C MET A 196 -6.61 12.17 -21.83
N ASP A 197 -6.58 10.86 -22.06
CA ASP A 197 -7.54 10.13 -22.90
C ASP A 197 -9.01 10.29 -22.44
N PHE A 198 -9.23 10.61 -21.16
CA PHE A 198 -10.56 10.78 -20.58
C PHE A 198 -11.10 12.20 -20.72
N ARG A 199 -10.29 13.16 -21.16
CA ARG A 199 -10.69 14.57 -21.31
C ARG A 199 -11.47 14.83 -22.59
N GLU A 200 -11.24 14.01 -23.62
CA GLU A 200 -11.80 14.22 -24.96
C GLU A 200 -13.28 13.82 -25.04
N GLY A 201 -13.84 13.20 -23.98
CA GLY A 201 -15.29 13.07 -23.83
C GLY A 201 -15.94 11.90 -24.57
N GLY A 202 -15.25 10.77 -24.70
CA GLY A 202 -15.81 9.53 -25.27
C GLY A 202 -16.81 8.80 -24.37
N PHE A 203 -17.50 7.80 -24.93
CA PHE A 203 -18.46 6.97 -24.18
C PHE A 203 -17.82 6.27 -22.98
N VAL A 204 -16.61 5.72 -23.14
CA VAL A 204 -15.86 5.12 -22.02
C VAL A 204 -15.59 6.14 -20.93
N ALA A 205 -15.17 7.35 -21.29
CA ALA A 205 -14.92 8.41 -20.32
C ALA A 205 -16.20 8.78 -19.55
N GLN A 206 -17.35 8.85 -20.24
CA GLN A 206 -18.64 9.12 -19.62
C GLN A 206 -19.05 8.03 -18.62
N ILE A 207 -18.94 6.75 -18.99
CA ILE A 207 -19.38 5.68 -18.09
C ILE A 207 -18.42 5.44 -16.91
N PHE A 208 -17.14 5.82 -17.04
CA PHE A 208 -16.12 5.69 -15.99
C PHE A 208 -15.85 6.99 -15.23
N GLU A 209 -16.60 8.07 -15.50
CA GLU A 209 -16.43 9.38 -14.86
C GLU A 209 -16.44 9.30 -13.33
N GLU A 210 -17.35 8.49 -12.76
CA GLU A 210 -17.52 8.32 -11.32
C GLU A 210 -16.30 7.71 -10.61
N VAL A 211 -15.43 7.00 -11.35
CA VAL A 211 -14.22 6.35 -10.82
C VAL A 211 -12.93 7.06 -11.22
N MET A 212 -13.04 8.25 -11.80
CA MET A 212 -11.89 9.14 -12.02
C MET A 212 -11.29 9.58 -10.68
N PRO A 213 -9.96 9.82 -10.61
CA PRO A 213 -9.32 10.22 -9.36
C PRO A 213 -9.81 11.58 -8.87
N THR A 214 -9.93 11.73 -7.55
CA THR A 214 -10.15 13.04 -6.94
C THR A 214 -8.80 13.73 -6.73
N TYR A 215 -8.66 14.93 -7.28
CA TYR A 215 -7.48 15.76 -7.08
C TYR A 215 -7.67 16.75 -5.95
N TYR A 216 -6.62 16.98 -5.17
CA TYR A 216 -6.58 18.05 -4.17
C TYR A 216 -5.30 18.86 -4.30
N MET A 217 -5.37 20.10 -3.84
CA MET A 217 -4.22 21.00 -3.79
C MET A 217 -3.62 20.96 -2.39
N ALA A 218 -2.32 20.76 -2.30
CA ALA A 218 -1.58 20.81 -1.05
C ALA A 218 -0.24 21.51 -1.25
N MET A 219 0.38 21.88 -0.13
CA MET A 219 1.75 22.37 -0.10
C MET A 219 2.63 21.23 0.42
N LYS A 220 3.57 20.78 -0.41
CA LYS A 220 4.54 19.74 -0.05
C LYS A 220 5.93 20.28 -0.37
N ASN A 221 6.85 20.24 0.60
CA ASN A 221 8.22 20.74 0.49
C ASN A 221 8.28 22.20 -0.03
N GLY A 222 7.43 23.07 0.53
CA GLY A 222 7.35 24.48 0.15
C GLY A 222 6.77 24.76 -1.25
N LYS A 223 6.35 23.74 -2.00
CA LYS A 223 5.75 23.88 -3.34
C LYS A 223 4.28 23.52 -3.34
N LYS A 224 3.48 24.36 -3.97
CA LYS A 224 2.06 24.09 -4.21
C LYS A 224 1.95 23.10 -5.38
N GLY A 225 1.26 21.99 -5.16
CA GLY A 225 1.06 20.95 -6.17
C GLY A 225 -0.36 20.41 -6.16
N TYR A 226 -0.69 19.67 -7.21
CA TYR A 226 -1.87 18.82 -7.24
C TYR A 226 -1.46 17.41 -6.88
N PHE A 227 -2.30 16.76 -6.09
CA PHE A 227 -2.07 15.41 -5.60
C PHE A 227 -3.34 14.57 -5.73
N LYS A 228 -3.16 13.26 -5.82
CA LYS A 228 -4.22 12.26 -5.71
C LYS A 228 -3.82 11.21 -4.66
N ASN A 229 -4.81 10.45 -4.20
CA ASN A 229 -4.58 9.29 -3.35
C ASN A 229 -4.95 8.03 -4.14
N LEU A 230 -4.22 6.95 -3.89
CA LEU A 230 -4.39 5.67 -4.55
C LEU A 230 -4.56 4.56 -3.51
N TYR A 231 -5.15 3.45 -3.96
CA TYR A 231 -5.31 2.23 -3.16
C TYR A 231 -4.67 1.06 -3.89
N THR A 232 -4.09 0.13 -3.14
CA THR A 232 -3.37 -1.02 -3.71
C THR A 232 -3.89 -2.32 -3.13
N ILE A 233 -3.95 -3.37 -3.97
CA ILE A 233 -4.36 -4.73 -3.55
C ILE A 233 -3.22 -5.74 -3.77
N THR A 234 -2.27 -5.39 -4.63
CA THR A 234 -0.94 -5.97 -4.71
C THR A 234 0.07 -4.84 -4.69
N PRO A 235 1.36 -5.07 -4.39
CA PRO A 235 2.37 -4.01 -4.31
C PRO A 235 2.49 -3.14 -5.58
N ASP A 236 2.01 -3.63 -6.71
CA ASP A 236 2.13 -3.00 -8.02
C ASP A 236 0.80 -2.58 -8.65
N LEU A 237 -0.36 -3.11 -8.24
CA LEU A 237 -1.66 -2.73 -8.78
C LEU A 237 -2.27 -1.60 -7.96
N LYS A 238 -2.23 -0.39 -8.52
CA LYS A 238 -2.77 0.84 -7.94
C LYS A 238 -4.08 1.23 -8.63
N VAL A 239 -5.09 1.57 -7.84
CA VAL A 239 -6.38 2.08 -8.31
C VAL A 239 -6.69 3.44 -7.69
N THR A 240 -7.57 4.20 -8.32
CA THR A 240 -8.00 5.52 -7.82
C THR A 240 -8.75 5.43 -6.50
N ASN A 241 -8.73 6.50 -5.69
CA ASN A 241 -9.49 6.58 -4.44
C ASN A 241 -11.00 6.33 -4.63
N THR A 242 -11.57 6.83 -5.72
CA THR A 242 -12.99 6.66 -6.07
C THR A 242 -13.32 5.21 -6.46
N SER A 243 -12.33 4.41 -6.84
CA SER A 243 -12.48 2.97 -7.08
C SER A 243 -12.39 2.12 -5.80
N ALA A 244 -11.93 2.69 -4.68
CA ALA A 244 -11.63 1.91 -3.48
C ALA A 244 -12.87 1.23 -2.89
N ARG A 245 -14.05 1.88 -2.95
CA ARG A 245 -15.30 1.28 -2.43
C ARG A 245 -15.62 -0.04 -3.13
N ALA A 246 -15.42 -0.11 -4.44
CA ALA A 246 -15.60 -1.33 -5.21
C ALA A 246 -14.64 -2.45 -4.76
N LEU A 247 -13.40 -2.11 -4.42
CA LEU A 247 -12.43 -3.06 -3.86
C LEU A 247 -12.92 -3.63 -2.52
N PHE A 248 -13.29 -2.77 -1.58
CA PHE A 248 -13.80 -3.21 -0.27
C PHE A 248 -15.08 -4.05 -0.42
N ASP A 249 -15.98 -3.65 -1.32
CA ASP A 249 -17.25 -4.35 -1.52
C ASP A 249 -17.08 -5.77 -2.06
N ILE A 250 -16.13 -5.99 -2.98
CA ILE A 250 -15.91 -7.31 -3.60
C ILE A 250 -14.93 -8.16 -2.79
N LEU A 251 -13.83 -7.58 -2.31
CA LEU A 251 -12.74 -8.33 -1.69
C LEU A 251 -12.99 -8.61 -0.20
N LYS A 252 -13.77 -7.75 0.49
CA LYS A 252 -14.05 -7.87 1.93
C LYS A 252 -12.77 -7.99 2.79
N LEU A 253 -11.74 -7.23 2.44
CA LEU A 253 -10.45 -7.20 3.12
C LEU A 253 -10.32 -6.01 4.06
N ASP A 254 -9.39 -6.14 5.01
CA ASP A 254 -9.01 -5.07 5.92
C ASP A 254 -8.30 -3.92 5.20
N PHE A 255 -8.36 -2.74 5.82
CA PHE A 255 -7.72 -1.53 5.33
C PHE A 255 -6.36 -1.31 6.02
N GLY A 256 -5.29 -1.44 5.24
CA GLY A 256 -3.91 -1.19 5.64
C GLY A 256 -3.49 0.25 5.38
N ILE A 257 -2.91 0.90 6.39
CA ILE A 257 -2.12 2.12 6.22
C ILE A 257 -0.81 1.89 6.94
N HIS A 258 0.30 2.19 6.29
CA HIS A 258 1.66 2.00 6.81
C HIS A 258 2.41 3.33 6.83
N ASP A 259 2.01 4.23 7.73
CA ASP A 259 2.56 5.57 7.85
C ASP A 259 3.12 5.86 9.26
N ALA A 260 3.54 7.10 9.50
CA ALA A 260 4.09 7.49 10.80
C ALA A 260 3.09 7.36 11.96
N ILE A 261 1.78 7.36 11.69
CA ILE A 261 0.74 7.21 12.71
C ILE A 261 0.52 5.74 13.01
N THR A 262 0.27 4.91 11.99
CA THR A 262 -0.06 3.50 12.19
C THR A 262 1.11 2.67 12.67
N ASN A 263 2.34 3.01 12.27
CA ASN A 263 3.57 2.36 12.74
C ASN A 263 4.07 2.89 14.09
N SER A 264 3.46 3.96 14.62
CA SER A 264 3.89 4.54 15.90
C SER A 264 3.29 3.78 17.08
N ASN A 265 4.13 3.55 18.10
CA ASN A 265 3.71 3.02 19.40
C ASN A 265 3.10 4.10 20.31
N ARG A 266 3.09 5.38 19.88
CA ARG A 266 2.51 6.49 20.65
C ARG A 266 0.99 6.51 20.60
N TYR A 267 0.41 5.95 19.55
CA TYR A 267 -1.03 5.96 19.34
C TYR A 267 -1.60 4.59 19.69
N SER A 268 -2.71 4.57 20.42
CA SER A 268 -3.43 3.33 20.70
C SER A 268 -4.00 2.73 19.42
N GLU A 269 -4.28 1.42 19.44
CA GLU A 269 -4.93 0.76 18.29
C GLU A 269 -6.31 1.38 17.98
N TYR A 270 -7.04 1.82 19.00
CA TYR A 270 -8.31 2.53 18.82
C TYR A 270 -8.16 3.87 18.12
N TYR A 271 -7.11 4.65 18.45
CA TYR A 271 -6.79 5.86 17.70
C TYR A 271 -6.47 5.53 16.24
N LYS A 272 -5.68 4.48 15.99
CA LYS A 272 -5.34 4.04 14.64
C LYS A 272 -6.56 3.55 13.86
N MET A 273 -7.52 2.89 14.51
CA MET A 273 -8.81 2.52 13.90
C MET A 273 -9.62 3.76 13.50
N ALA A 274 -9.72 4.76 14.39
CA ALA A 274 -10.39 6.02 14.07
C ALA A 274 -9.69 6.78 12.92
N TYR A 275 -8.34 6.78 12.92
CA TYR A 275 -7.55 7.36 11.84
C TYR A 275 -7.84 6.69 10.49
N ARG A 276 -7.83 5.35 10.43
CA ARG A 276 -8.20 4.58 9.22
C ARG A 276 -9.61 4.91 8.75
N ALA A 277 -10.58 4.96 9.66
CA ALA A 277 -11.96 5.32 9.32
C ALA A 277 -12.05 6.74 8.75
N ASN A 278 -11.30 7.70 9.32
CA ASN A 278 -11.28 9.09 8.86
C ASN A 278 -10.64 9.23 7.47
N VAL A 279 -9.61 8.45 7.16
CA VAL A 279 -9.02 8.40 5.80
C VAL A 279 -10.06 7.92 4.79
N LEU A 280 -10.73 6.79 5.07
CA LEU A 280 -11.77 6.26 4.18
C LEU A 280 -12.93 7.25 3.99
N TRP A 281 -13.33 7.95 5.06
CA TRP A 281 -14.39 8.95 4.98
C TRP A 281 -13.99 10.18 4.16
N LYS A 282 -12.77 10.69 4.34
CA LYS A 282 -12.26 11.84 3.57
C LYS A 282 -12.11 11.53 2.09
N ASP A 283 -11.71 10.31 1.76
CA ASP A 283 -11.64 9.83 0.37
C ASP A 283 -13.02 9.39 -0.18
N GLN A 284 -14.10 9.55 0.60
CA GLN A 284 -15.48 9.19 0.25
C GLN A 284 -15.70 7.70 -0.04
N VAL A 285 -14.82 6.84 0.45
CA VAL A 285 -14.93 5.38 0.33
C VAL A 285 -16.10 4.86 1.17
N ILE A 286 -16.24 5.41 2.38
CA ILE A 286 -17.35 5.13 3.29
C ILE A 286 -18.23 6.38 3.47
N SER A 287 -19.52 6.16 3.68
CA SER A 287 -20.47 7.22 3.97
C SER A 287 -20.27 7.83 5.36
N THR A 288 -20.83 9.00 5.60
CA THR A 288 -20.83 9.65 6.92
C THR A 288 -21.49 8.77 8.00
N GLU A 289 -22.50 7.98 7.64
CA GLU A 289 -23.17 7.07 8.58
C GLU A 289 -22.28 5.88 8.93
N GLU A 290 -21.65 5.25 7.92
CA GLU A 290 -20.65 4.20 8.15
C GLU A 290 -19.48 4.69 9.00
N TYR A 291 -19.03 5.93 8.78
CA TYR A 291 -18.00 6.55 9.61
C TYR A 291 -18.44 6.71 11.06
N ARG A 292 -19.64 7.28 11.29
CA ARG A 292 -20.20 7.46 12.64
C ARG A 292 -20.33 6.14 13.39
N GLU A 293 -20.82 5.10 12.73
CA GLU A 293 -20.97 3.79 13.37
C GLU A 293 -19.61 3.19 13.75
N ARG A 294 -18.59 3.27 12.88
CA ARG A 294 -17.24 2.81 13.21
C ARG A 294 -16.63 3.55 14.41
N ILE A 295 -16.83 4.86 14.50
CA ILE A 295 -16.36 5.65 15.66
C ILE A 295 -17.12 5.24 16.94
N LYS A 296 -18.42 5.02 16.84
CA LYS A 296 -19.25 4.55 17.95
C LYS A 296 -18.83 3.16 18.43
N GLU A 297 -18.53 2.24 17.52
CA GLU A 297 -18.02 0.90 17.83
C GLU A 297 -16.69 0.96 18.58
N ILE A 298 -15.80 1.89 18.22
CA ILE A 298 -14.55 2.14 18.96
C ILE A 298 -14.87 2.52 20.41
N PHE A 299 -15.72 3.54 20.65
CA PHE A 299 -16.08 3.95 22.01
C PHE A 299 -16.82 2.87 22.81
N LYS A 300 -17.57 2.01 22.14
CA LYS A 300 -18.22 0.85 22.76
C LYS A 300 -17.18 -0.19 23.21
N ALA A 301 -16.25 -0.54 22.33
CA ALA A 301 -15.19 -1.50 22.63
C ALA A 301 -14.27 -1.04 23.78
N LEU A 302 -13.93 0.26 23.85
CA LEU A 302 -13.18 0.83 24.97
C LEU A 302 -13.87 0.54 26.32
N ARG A 303 -15.20 0.74 26.37
CA ARG A 303 -15.99 0.52 27.58
C ARG A 303 -16.12 -0.97 27.94
N GLU A 304 -16.32 -1.83 26.95
CA GLU A 304 -16.40 -3.28 27.16
C GLU A 304 -15.09 -3.87 27.72
N MET A 305 -13.94 -3.29 27.38
CA MET A 305 -12.65 -3.69 27.96
C MET A 305 -12.34 -3.09 29.34
N GLY A 306 -13.27 -2.34 29.93
CA GLY A 306 -13.08 -1.74 31.25
C GLY A 306 -12.10 -0.56 31.27
N MET A 307 -11.71 -0.02 30.11
CA MET A 307 -10.92 1.21 30.05
C MET A 307 -11.84 2.39 30.37
N HIS A 308 -11.71 2.90 31.59
CA HIS A 308 -12.54 3.99 32.13
C HIS A 308 -11.67 5.18 32.55
N GLY A 309 -12.31 6.35 32.64
CA GLY A 309 -11.67 7.54 33.20
C GLY A 309 -10.62 8.16 32.29
N MET A 310 -9.34 8.12 32.69
CA MET A 310 -8.26 8.92 32.08
C MET A 310 -7.95 8.49 30.64
N GLU A 311 -7.73 7.21 30.38
CA GLU A 311 -7.35 6.69 29.05
C GLU A 311 -8.44 6.93 27.99
N TYR A 312 -9.71 6.78 28.39
CA TYR A 312 -10.87 7.07 27.54
C TYR A 312 -10.94 8.56 27.17
N ASN A 313 -10.76 9.43 28.17
CA ASN A 313 -10.80 10.87 27.98
C ASN A 313 -9.63 11.36 27.14
N GLU A 314 -8.42 10.84 27.36
CA GLU A 314 -7.24 11.15 26.57
C GLU A 314 -7.43 10.77 25.10
N LEU A 315 -7.95 9.58 24.81
CA LEU A 315 -8.24 9.18 23.43
C LEU A 315 -9.30 10.08 22.79
N ALA A 316 -10.38 10.39 23.50
CA ALA A 316 -11.41 11.29 23.00
C ALA A 316 -10.84 12.69 22.68
N GLU A 317 -10.00 13.24 23.56
CA GLU A 317 -9.29 14.51 23.32
C GLU A 317 -8.36 14.44 22.11
N GLN A 318 -7.54 13.39 22.01
CA GLN A 318 -6.67 13.18 20.84
C GLN A 318 -7.48 13.12 19.53
N MET A 319 -8.64 12.48 19.54
CA MET A 319 -9.54 12.41 18.39
C MET A 319 -10.17 13.76 18.04
N VAL A 320 -10.46 14.62 19.03
CA VAL A 320 -10.93 16.00 18.81
C VAL A 320 -9.81 16.87 18.22
N GLU A 321 -8.62 16.83 18.82
CA GLU A 321 -7.45 17.58 18.34
C GLU A 321 -7.08 17.21 16.90
N SER A 322 -7.18 15.91 16.58
CA SER A 322 -6.93 15.38 15.24
C SER A 322 -8.10 15.59 14.26
N LYS A 323 -9.20 16.20 14.73
CA LYS A 323 -10.42 16.47 13.98
C LYS A 323 -11.07 15.22 13.39
N PHE A 324 -11.02 14.11 14.11
CA PHE A 324 -11.75 12.89 13.77
C PHE A 324 -13.20 13.01 14.24
N ILE A 325 -13.42 13.65 15.38
CA ILE A 325 -14.74 13.92 15.96
C ILE A 325 -14.85 15.37 16.42
N THR A 326 -16.07 15.87 16.63
CA THR A 326 -16.29 17.20 17.23
C THR A 326 -16.16 17.14 18.74
N ARG A 327 -15.95 18.31 19.37
CA ARG A 327 -15.95 18.44 20.83
C ARG A 327 -17.27 17.98 21.42
N GLU A 328 -18.41 18.38 20.84
CA GLU A 328 -19.73 17.97 21.37
C GLU A 328 -19.92 16.45 21.31
N TYR A 329 -19.44 15.82 20.24
CA TYR A 329 -19.50 14.37 20.10
C TYR A 329 -18.65 13.67 21.16
N ALA A 330 -17.44 14.16 21.43
CA ALA A 330 -16.61 13.62 22.49
C ALA A 330 -17.29 13.74 23.88
N GLU A 331 -17.88 14.89 24.19
CA GLU A 331 -18.59 15.12 25.46
C GLU A 331 -19.78 14.19 25.66
N TYR A 332 -20.56 13.93 24.60
CA TYR A 332 -21.66 12.95 24.66
C TYR A 332 -21.18 11.57 25.13
N TYR A 333 -20.04 11.11 24.62
CA TYR A 333 -19.46 9.83 24.96
C TYR A 333 -18.74 9.80 26.32
N LYS A 334 -18.30 10.96 26.84
CA LYS A 334 -17.76 11.06 28.21
C LYS A 334 -18.85 10.93 29.29
N ASN A 335 -20.08 11.32 28.95
CA ASN A 335 -21.21 11.36 29.88
C ASN A 335 -22.12 10.11 29.82
N LEU A 336 -21.82 9.15 28.94
CA LEU A 336 -22.48 7.85 28.84
C LEU A 336 -21.68 6.75 29.54
#